data_AF-A0A9D6L027-F1
#
_entry.id   AF-A0A9D6L027-F1
#
_cell.length_a   1.000
_cell.length_b   1.000
_cell.length_c   1.000
_cell.angle_alpha   90.00
_cell.angle_beta   90.00
_cell.angle_gamma   90.00
#
_symmetry.space_group_name_H-M   'P 1'
#
loop_
_entity.id
_entity.type
_entity.pdbx_description
1 polymer ?
#
loop_
_entity_poly.entity_id
_entity_poly.type
_entity_poly.pdbx_seq_one_letter_code
_entity_poly.pdbx_strand_id
1 'polypeptide(L)'
;MRYANPFLSIVIPLLFLAMGGIGFPGGAVYVNINALRGAGWRAAVSAAGPAMNLLFLAAITLVIHFGDAGGTLRSALAFLGLLQATAFVLNLLPIPGLDGFGVIQSLFPKGEQAAMAQIGRFISMAFFVVVISAPQVLQPIWEVALTLCNYVGIDRGDIADGSALFQFWHSNP
;
A
#
# COMPACT_ATOMS: atom_id res chain seq x y z
N MET A 1 7.68 -10.79 -28.25
CA MET A 1 8.53 -10.55 -27.06
C MET A 1 8.54 -9.05 -26.82
N ARG A 2 7.72 -8.53 -25.90
CA ARG A 2 7.65 -7.08 -25.63
C ARG A 2 8.51 -6.77 -24.41
N TYR A 3 9.62 -6.09 -24.67
CA TYR A 3 10.47 -5.45 -23.69
C TYR A 3 9.60 -4.61 -22.75
N ALA A 4 9.55 -4.99 -21.48
CA ALA A 4 9.24 -4.05 -20.42
C ALA A 4 10.33 -2.97 -20.49
N ASN A 5 9.95 -1.73 -20.81
CA ASN A 5 10.90 -0.63 -20.95
C ASN A 5 11.69 -0.48 -19.64
N PRO A 6 13.02 -0.76 -19.62
CA PRO A 6 13.84 -0.73 -18.40
C PRO A 6 13.75 0.63 -17.71
N PHE A 7 13.60 1.69 -18.50
CA PHE A 7 13.42 3.05 -18.02
C PHE A 7 12.15 3.21 -17.17
N LEU A 8 10.99 2.74 -17.63
CA LEU A 8 9.74 2.81 -16.85
C LEU A 8 9.77 1.92 -15.61
N SER A 9 10.42 0.74 -15.69
CA SER A 9 10.48 -0.21 -14.58
C SER A 9 11.54 0.12 -13.52
N ILE A 10 12.50 1.02 -13.80
CA ILE A 10 13.58 1.37 -12.87
C ILE A 10 13.46 2.83 -12.42
N VAL A 11 13.18 3.76 -13.35
CA VAL A 11 13.16 5.20 -13.05
C VAL A 11 11.95 5.59 -12.22
N ILE A 12 10.77 5.00 -12.48
CA ILE A 12 9.58 5.27 -11.66
C ILE A 12 9.79 4.82 -10.20
N PRO A 13 10.23 3.56 -9.93
CA PRO A 13 10.56 3.15 -8.57
C PRO A 13 11.64 3.99 -7.89
N LEU A 14 12.68 4.40 -8.61
CA LEU A 14 13.74 5.26 -8.05
C LEU A 14 13.26 6.68 -7.74
N LEU A 15 12.39 7.27 -8.56
CA LEU A 15 11.80 8.58 -8.28
C LEU A 15 10.89 8.53 -7.05
N PHE A 16 10.08 7.47 -6.90
CA PHE A 16 9.29 7.24 -5.68
C PHE A 16 10.16 7.04 -4.44
N LEU A 17 11.30 6.36 -4.60
CA LEU A 17 12.28 6.21 -3.53
C LEU A 17 12.92 7.56 -3.14
N ALA A 18 13.28 8.38 -4.13
CA ALA A 18 13.92 9.68 -3.93
C ALA A 18 12.98 10.76 -3.37
N MET A 19 11.68 10.70 -3.64
CA MET A 19 10.68 11.68 -3.17
C MET A 19 10.25 11.53 -1.70
N GLY A 20 10.93 10.69 -0.91
CA GLY A 20 10.59 10.47 0.51
C GLY A 20 10.15 9.05 0.84
N GLY A 21 10.36 8.10 -0.09
CA GLY A 21 10.63 6.69 0.17
C GLY A 21 9.76 6.01 1.21
N ILE A 22 8.47 5.82 0.93
CA ILE A 22 7.65 4.81 1.59
C ILE A 22 6.63 4.27 0.56
N GLY A 23 6.68 2.97 0.31
CA GLY A 23 6.14 2.32 -0.88
C GLY A 23 4.64 2.52 -1.11
N PHE A 24 4.31 3.00 -2.31
CA PHE A 24 3.03 2.63 -2.90
C PHE A 24 2.97 1.11 -3.09
N PRO A 25 1.87 0.44 -2.70
CA PRO A 25 1.60 -0.91 -3.15
C PRO A 25 1.35 -0.83 -4.67
N GLY A 26 2.41 -0.97 -5.46
CA GLY A 26 2.31 -0.62 -6.87
C GLY A 26 3.57 -0.86 -7.70
N GLY A 27 4.45 -1.76 -7.29
CA GLY A 27 5.26 -2.48 -8.27
C GLY A 27 4.29 -3.30 -9.11
N ALA A 28 3.93 -2.77 -10.28
CA ALA A 28 2.89 -3.26 -11.17
C ALA A 28 3.03 -4.75 -11.52
N VAL A 29 2.54 -5.63 -10.64
CA VAL A 29 2.12 -6.98 -11.02
C VAL A 29 0.67 -6.84 -11.42
N TYR A 30 0.43 -6.75 -12.73
CA TYR A 30 -0.90 -6.88 -13.31
C TYR A 30 -1.48 -8.24 -12.88
N VAL A 31 -2.23 -8.27 -11.79
CA VAL A 31 -3.03 -9.44 -11.42
C VAL A 31 -4.13 -9.55 -12.47
N ASN A 32 -4.13 -10.66 -13.20
CA ASN A 32 -5.03 -10.89 -14.32
C ASN A 32 -6.44 -11.23 -13.78
N ILE A 33 -7.24 -10.20 -13.51
CA ILE A 33 -8.58 -10.28 -12.89
C ILE A 33 -9.58 -11.08 -13.75
N ASN A 34 -9.26 -11.32 -15.02
CA ASN A 34 -10.09 -12.06 -15.96
C ASN A 34 -10.16 -13.58 -15.70
N ALA A 35 -9.38 -14.12 -14.76
CA ALA A 35 -9.37 -15.55 -14.44
C ALA A 35 -10.35 -15.95 -13.31
N LEU A 36 -10.98 -15.00 -12.60
CA LEU A 36 -11.73 -15.30 -11.36
C LEU A 36 -13.25 -15.44 -11.62
N ARG A 37 -13.73 -16.68 -11.49
CA ARG A 37 -15.12 -17.10 -11.69
C ARG A 37 -16.00 -16.69 -10.49
N GLY A 38 -16.76 -15.61 -10.63
CA GLY A 38 -17.90 -15.26 -9.76
C GLY A 38 -17.75 -13.96 -8.94
N ALA A 39 -18.87 -13.25 -8.71
CA ALA A 39 -18.89 -11.96 -8.02
C ALA A 39 -18.42 -12.04 -6.55
N GLY A 40 -18.76 -13.11 -5.83
CA GLY A 40 -18.30 -13.33 -4.46
C GLY A 40 -16.81 -13.69 -4.36
N TRP A 41 -16.28 -14.41 -5.35
CA TRP A 41 -14.85 -14.73 -5.40
C TRP A 41 -14.00 -13.51 -5.74
N ARG A 42 -14.52 -12.59 -6.58
CA ARG A 42 -13.91 -11.28 -6.82
C ARG A 42 -13.88 -10.41 -5.57
N ALA A 43 -14.97 -10.38 -4.81
CA ALA A 43 -15.01 -9.66 -3.53
C ALA A 43 -14.02 -10.25 -2.50
N ALA A 44 -13.95 -11.59 -2.39
CA ALA A 44 -13.03 -12.27 -1.49
C ALA A 44 -11.56 -12.04 -1.85
N VAL A 45 -11.21 -12.07 -3.15
CA VAL A 45 -9.84 -11.78 -3.62
C VAL A 45 -9.49 -10.31 -3.38
N SER A 46 -10.42 -9.38 -3.60
CA SER A 46 -10.23 -7.97 -3.26
C SER A 46 -10.04 -7.77 -1.76
N ALA A 47 -10.81 -8.47 -0.92
CA ALA A 47 -10.65 -8.40 0.54
C ALA A 47 -9.37 -9.09 1.05
N ALA A 48 -8.78 -10.01 0.27
CA ALA A 48 -7.58 -10.73 0.66
C ALA A 48 -6.35 -9.80 0.79
N GLY A 49 -6.25 -8.74 -0.02
CA GLY A 49 -5.16 -7.77 0.07
C GLY A 49 -5.12 -7.04 1.42
N PRO A 50 -6.18 -6.29 1.81
CA PRO A 50 -6.29 -5.68 3.13
C PRO A 50 -6.13 -6.70 4.27
N ALA A 51 -6.74 -7.89 4.15
CA ALA A 51 -6.65 -8.91 5.18
C ALA A 51 -5.21 -9.40 5.41
N MET A 52 -4.44 -9.59 4.34
CA MET A 52 -3.02 -9.97 4.44
C MET A 52 -2.18 -8.86 5.06
N ASN A 53 -2.38 -7.60 4.66
CA ASN A 53 -1.68 -6.46 5.29
C ASN A 53 -1.96 -6.39 6.79
N LEU A 54 -3.21 -6.63 7.20
CA LEU A 54 -3.59 -6.67 8.62
C LEU A 54 -2.97 -7.86 9.35
N LEU A 55 -2.92 -9.05 8.71
CA LEU A 55 -2.29 -10.23 9.28
C LEU A 55 -0.78 -10.03 9.48
N PHE A 56 -0.09 -9.45 8.50
CA PHE A 56 1.32 -9.11 8.63
C PHE A 56 1.55 -8.04 9.70
N LEU A 57 0.71 -7.02 9.76
CA LEU A 57 0.77 -6.01 10.83
C LEU A 57 0.62 -6.66 12.21
N ALA A 58 -0.33 -7.59 12.37
CA ALA A 58 -0.52 -8.33 13.61
C ALA A 58 0.70 -9.21 13.96
N ALA A 59 1.28 -9.90 12.98
CA ALA A 59 2.48 -10.70 13.17
C ALA A 59 3.70 -9.85 13.59
N ILE A 60 3.91 -8.71 12.93
CA ILE A 60 4.97 -7.75 13.28
C ILE A 60 4.78 -7.23 14.70
N THR A 61 3.55 -6.85 15.02
CA THR A 61 3.17 -6.39 16.36
C THR A 61 3.50 -7.45 17.42
N LEU A 62 3.16 -8.72 17.16
CA LEU A 62 3.49 -9.82 18.06
C LEU A 62 5.00 -9.94 18.28
N VAL A 63 5.80 -9.84 17.22
CA VAL A 63 7.27 -9.92 17.32
C VAL A 63 7.85 -8.73 18.08
N ILE A 64 7.28 -7.52 17.95
CA ILE A 64 7.75 -6.33 18.68
C ILE A 64 7.43 -6.43 20.18
N HIS A 65 6.26 -6.97 20.55
CA HIS A 65 5.82 -7.05 21.96
C HIS A 65 6.34 -8.28 22.70
N PHE A 66 6.46 -9.41 22.01
CA PHE A 66 6.82 -10.68 22.64
C PHE A 66 8.18 -11.24 22.16
N GLY A 67 8.71 -10.72 21.07
CA GLY A 67 10.06 -11.04 20.62
C GLY A 67 11.10 -10.20 21.34
N ASP A 68 12.28 -10.77 21.53
CA ASP A 68 13.46 -10.05 22.03
C ASP A 68 14.12 -9.24 20.89
N ALA A 69 13.32 -8.41 20.21
CA ALA A 69 13.78 -7.59 19.10
C ALA A 69 14.54 -6.38 19.66
N GLY A 70 15.87 -6.43 19.59
CA GLY A 70 16.73 -5.33 19.98
C GLY A 70 16.76 -4.18 18.96
N GLY A 71 16.92 -2.95 19.45
CA GLY A 71 17.21 -1.70 18.72
C GLY A 71 16.88 -1.70 17.23
N THR A 72 17.90 -1.95 16.38
CA THR A 72 17.78 -1.90 14.92
C THR A 72 16.70 -2.81 14.34
N LEU A 73 16.58 -4.05 14.85
CA LEU A 73 15.56 -4.99 14.37
C LEU A 73 14.16 -4.49 14.73
N ARG A 74 13.99 -3.94 15.93
CA ARG A 74 12.73 -3.35 16.38
C ARG A 74 12.35 -2.15 15.53
N SER A 75 13.26 -1.23 15.25
CA SER A 75 13.02 -0.07 14.39
C SER A 75 12.68 -0.49 12.95
N ALA A 76 13.39 -1.48 12.40
CA ALA A 76 13.10 -2.02 11.07
C ALA A 76 11.70 -2.69 11.01
N LEU A 77 11.33 -3.46 12.04
CA LEU A 77 10.01 -4.06 12.17
C LEU A 77 8.92 -3.00 12.35
N ALA A 78 9.17 -1.95 13.14
CA ALA A 78 8.24 -0.85 13.34
C ALA A 78 7.97 -0.11 12.02
N PHE A 79 9.02 0.21 11.27
CA PHE A 79 8.87 0.80 9.93
C PHE A 79 8.14 -0.14 8.97
N LEU A 80 8.46 -1.44 8.97
CA LEU A 80 7.72 -2.44 8.19
C LEU A 80 6.24 -2.48 8.60
N GLY A 81 5.93 -2.35 9.89
CA GLY A 81 4.56 -2.24 10.40
C GLY A 81 3.83 -1.02 9.85
N LEU A 82 4.50 0.14 9.77
CA LEU A 82 3.96 1.33 9.11
C LEU A 82 3.64 1.06 7.63
N LEU A 83 4.49 0.33 6.90
CA LEU A 83 4.22 -0.05 5.51
C LEU A 83 2.95 -0.89 5.39
N GLN A 84 2.78 -1.89 6.27
CA GLN A 84 1.59 -2.75 6.29
C GLN A 84 0.33 -1.95 6.63
N ALA A 85 0.39 -1.07 7.64
CA ALA A 85 -0.73 -0.21 8.01
C ALA A 85 -1.11 0.75 6.88
N THR A 86 -0.13 1.33 6.19
CA THR A 86 -0.37 2.23 5.04
C THR A 86 -1.00 1.49 3.88
N ALA A 87 -0.46 0.31 3.54
CA ALA A 87 -1.01 -0.54 2.48
C ALA A 87 -2.43 -1.01 2.81
N PHE A 88 -2.73 -1.30 4.09
CA PHE A 88 -4.07 -1.62 4.55
C PHE A 88 -5.04 -0.45 4.33
N VAL A 89 -4.67 0.77 4.76
CA VAL A 89 -5.51 1.97 4.59
C VAL A 89 -5.73 2.27 3.11
N LEU A 90 -4.68 2.23 2.29
CA LEU A 90 -4.78 2.41 0.83
C LEU A 90 -5.71 1.37 0.20
N ASN A 91 -5.54 0.10 0.54
CA ASN A 91 -6.35 -0.99 -0.02
C ASN A 91 -7.80 -0.98 0.46
N LEU A 92 -8.15 -0.18 1.47
CA LEU A 92 -9.54 0.05 1.87
C LEU A 92 -10.21 1.20 1.12
N LEU A 93 -9.44 2.09 0.47
CA LEU A 93 -10.00 3.24 -0.21
C LEU A 93 -10.87 2.82 -1.41
N PRO A 94 -11.99 3.52 -1.65
CA PRO A 94 -12.89 3.25 -2.77
C PRO A 94 -12.34 3.78 -4.11
N ILE A 95 -11.04 3.62 -4.36
CA ILE A 95 -10.35 4.14 -5.53
C ILE A 95 -10.16 3.01 -6.55
N PRO A 96 -10.65 3.17 -7.78
CA PRO A 96 -10.43 2.22 -8.87
C PRO A 96 -8.96 1.83 -9.03
N GLY A 97 -8.72 0.52 -9.10
CA GLY A 97 -7.37 -0.06 -9.13
C GLY A 97 -6.85 -0.48 -7.76
N LEU A 98 -7.51 -0.06 -6.66
CA LEU A 98 -7.29 -0.59 -5.32
C LEU A 98 -8.36 -1.60 -4.94
N ASP A 99 -8.02 -2.44 -3.98
CA ASP A 99 -8.84 -3.55 -3.50
C ASP A 99 -10.21 -3.09 -2.94
N GLY A 100 -10.27 -1.95 -2.26
CA GLY A 100 -11.50 -1.42 -1.66
C GLY A 100 -12.56 -1.08 -2.71
N PHE A 101 -12.13 -0.62 -3.88
CA PHE A 101 -13.04 -0.41 -5.01
C PHE A 101 -13.61 -1.71 -5.56
N GLY A 102 -12.81 -2.79 -5.62
CA GLY A 102 -13.30 -4.10 -6.04
C GLY A 102 -14.35 -4.69 -5.09
N VAL A 103 -14.19 -4.47 -3.78
CA VAL A 103 -15.21 -4.82 -2.77
C VAL A 103 -16.50 -4.06 -3.04
N ILE A 104 -16.42 -2.74 -3.21
CA ILE A 104 -17.60 -1.90 -3.48
C ILE A 104 -18.27 -2.27 -4.80
N GLN A 105 -17.49 -2.44 -5.88
CA GLN A 105 -18.00 -2.81 -7.20
C GLN A 105 -18.76 -4.15 -7.15
N SER A 106 -18.36 -5.07 -6.28
CA SER A 106 -19.04 -6.37 -6.13
C SER A 106 -20.46 -6.25 -5.56
N LEU A 107 -20.78 -5.15 -4.87
CA LEU A 107 -22.11 -4.87 -4.32
C LEU A 107 -23.11 -4.41 -5.39
N PHE A 108 -22.64 -3.95 -6.55
CA PHE A 108 -23.48 -3.42 -7.62
C PHE A 108 -23.89 -4.49 -8.65
N PRO A 109 -25.03 -4.30 -9.36
CA PRO A 109 -25.44 -5.18 -10.46
C PRO A 109 -24.43 -5.20 -11.62
N LYS A 110 -24.37 -6.31 -12.38
CA LYS A 110 -23.39 -6.52 -13.47
C LYS A 110 -23.35 -5.41 -14.53
N GLY A 111 -24.49 -4.76 -14.82
CA GLY A 111 -24.57 -3.65 -15.77
C GLY A 111 -23.80 -2.42 -15.30
N GLU A 112 -23.91 -2.09 -14.01
CA GLU A 112 -23.20 -0.97 -13.38
C GLU A 112 -21.72 -1.29 -13.17
N GLN A 113 -21.38 -2.57 -12.90
CA GLN A 113 -19.98 -3.01 -12.80
C GLN A 113 -19.19 -2.70 -14.08
N ALA A 114 -19.80 -2.85 -15.26
CA ALA A 114 -19.15 -2.56 -16.54
C ALA A 114 -18.90 -1.06 -16.75
N ALA A 115 -19.89 -0.21 -16.40
CA ALA A 115 -19.74 1.24 -16.44
C ALA A 115 -18.67 1.73 -15.45
N MET A 116 -18.68 1.18 -14.22
CA MET A 116 -17.67 1.45 -13.19
C MET A 116 -16.26 1.03 -13.63
N ALA A 117 -16.11 -0.08 -14.36
CA ALA A 117 -14.82 -0.53 -14.86
C ALA A 117 -14.24 0.41 -15.95
N GLN A 118 -15.10 0.97 -16.81
CA GLN A 118 -14.68 1.93 -17.84
C GLN A 118 -14.23 3.25 -17.23
N ILE A 119 -15.02 3.80 -16.31
CA ILE A 119 -14.68 5.03 -15.57
C ILE A 119 -13.45 4.78 -14.67
N GLY A 120 -13.37 3.60 -14.07
CA GLY A 120 -12.30 3.23 -13.15
C GLY A 120 -10.90 3.34 -13.73
N ARG A 121 -10.73 3.07 -15.04
CA ARG A 121 -9.43 3.23 -15.70
C ARG A 121 -8.95 4.68 -15.72
N PHE A 122 -9.86 5.63 -15.93
CA PHE A 122 -9.51 7.05 -15.93
C PHE A 122 -9.23 7.54 -14.50
N ILE A 123 -10.04 7.11 -13.53
CA ILE A 123 -9.84 7.48 -12.12
C ILE A 123 -8.51 6.91 -11.59
N SER A 124 -8.13 5.68 -11.93
CA SER A 124 -6.85 5.11 -11.48
C SER A 124 -5.64 5.85 -12.04
N MET A 125 -5.70 6.25 -13.32
CA MET A 125 -4.68 7.09 -13.95
C MET A 125 -4.64 8.48 -13.30
N ALA A 126 -5.80 9.11 -13.08
CA ALA A 126 -5.89 10.41 -12.42
C ALA A 126 -5.34 10.36 -10.99
N PHE A 127 -5.67 9.32 -10.23
CA PHE A 127 -5.13 9.09 -8.89
C PHE A 127 -3.60 9.05 -8.90
N PHE A 128 -3.01 8.27 -9.81
CA PHE A 128 -1.55 8.17 -9.92
C PHE A 128 -0.90 9.51 -10.31
N VAL A 129 -1.49 10.25 -11.25
CA VAL A 129 -1.00 11.57 -11.65
C VAL A 129 -1.08 12.57 -10.50
N VAL A 130 -2.21 12.60 -9.77
CA VAL A 130 -2.41 13.48 -8.61
C VAL A 130 -1.40 13.17 -7.52
N VAL A 131 -1.20 11.89 -7.20
CA VAL A 131 -0.23 11.44 -6.21
C VAL A 131 1.19 11.91 -6.53
N ILE A 132 1.61 11.78 -7.80
CA ILE A 132 2.96 12.20 -8.21
C ILE A 132 3.08 13.72 -8.20
N SER A 133 2.04 14.43 -8.64
CA SER A 133 2.07 15.90 -8.77
C SER A 133 1.90 16.61 -7.41
N ALA A 134 1.17 15.99 -6.49
CA ALA A 134 0.80 16.52 -5.19
C ALA A 134 0.89 15.41 -4.12
N PRO A 135 2.12 15.05 -3.68
CA PRO A 135 2.32 14.00 -2.68
C PRO A 135 1.63 14.29 -1.33
N GLN A 136 1.28 15.55 -1.07
CA GLN A 136 0.55 15.99 0.13
C GLN A 136 -0.83 15.34 0.24
N VAL A 137 -1.42 14.87 -0.87
CA VAL A 137 -2.69 14.14 -0.88
C VAL A 137 -2.63 12.85 -0.05
N LEU A 138 -1.43 12.31 0.20
CA LEU A 138 -1.23 11.11 1.01
C LEU A 138 -1.06 11.39 2.50
N GLN A 139 -0.87 12.63 2.93
CA GLN A 139 -0.74 12.96 4.36
C GLN A 139 -1.83 12.35 5.25
N PRO A 140 -3.14 12.46 4.93
CA PRO A 140 -4.16 11.84 5.77
C PRO A 140 -4.02 10.30 5.84
N ILE A 141 -3.51 9.66 4.79
CA ILE A 141 -3.28 8.22 4.76
C ILE A 141 -2.15 7.85 5.73
N TRP A 142 -1.05 8.61 5.71
CA TRP A 142 0.06 8.44 6.65
C TRP A 142 -0.38 8.64 8.10
N GLU A 143 -1.21 9.65 8.37
CA GLU A 143 -1.72 9.93 9.72
C GLU A 143 -2.60 8.80 10.26
N VAL A 144 -3.49 8.26 9.42
CA VAL A 144 -4.33 7.12 9.79
C VAL A 144 -3.45 5.89 10.03
N ALA A 145 -2.47 5.61 9.17
CA ALA A 145 -1.55 4.49 9.33
C ALA A 145 -0.72 4.60 10.63
N LEU A 146 -0.18 5.79 10.92
CA LEU A 146 0.54 6.07 12.17
C LEU A 146 -0.35 5.91 13.40
N THR A 147 -1.63 6.28 13.30
CA THR A 147 -2.61 6.10 14.38
C THR A 147 -2.89 4.62 14.62
N LEU A 148 -3.04 3.83 13.55
CA LEU A 148 -3.19 2.38 13.65
C LEU A 148 -1.96 1.72 14.29
N CYS A 149 -0.75 2.09 13.85
CA CYS A 149 0.50 1.62 14.45
C CYS A 149 0.58 1.93 15.94
N ASN A 150 0.28 3.17 16.33
CA ASN A 150 0.28 3.57 17.73
C ASN A 150 -0.76 2.78 18.56
N TYR A 151 -1.94 2.51 17.99
CA TYR A 151 -2.98 1.72 18.65
C TYR A 151 -2.55 0.27 18.91
N VAL A 152 -1.79 -0.33 17.99
CA VAL A 152 -1.22 -1.68 18.17
C VAL A 152 0.09 -1.68 18.95
N GLY A 153 0.52 -0.53 19.47
CA GLY A 153 1.71 -0.40 20.33
C GLY A 153 3.04 -0.36 19.57
N ILE A 154 3.03 -0.02 18.28
CA ILE A 154 4.24 0.32 17.53
C ILE A 154 4.56 1.80 17.77
N ASP A 155 5.72 2.07 18.38
CA ASP A 155 6.13 3.42 18.74
C ASP A 155 6.53 4.27 17.51
N ARG A 156 6.23 5.57 17.58
CA ARG A 156 6.54 6.51 16.48
C ARG A 156 8.03 6.80 16.35
N GLY A 157 8.79 6.75 17.44
CA GLY A 157 10.25 6.86 17.44
C GLY A 157 10.89 5.67 16.73
N ASP A 158 10.47 4.45 17.08
CA ASP A 158 10.94 3.23 16.40
C ASP A 158 10.68 3.27 14.88
N ILE A 159 9.51 3.78 14.46
CA ILE A 159 9.17 4.01 13.04
C ILE A 159 10.10 5.04 12.40
N ALA A 160 10.36 6.16 13.08
CA ALA A 160 11.23 7.22 12.57
C ALA A 160 12.66 6.70 12.39
N ASP A 161 13.21 6.01 13.39
CA ASP A 161 14.52 5.39 13.34
C ASP A 161 14.61 4.35 12.21
N GLY A 162 13.57 3.52 12.06
CA GLY A 162 13.48 2.54 10.97
C GLY A 162 13.44 3.19 9.59
N SER A 163 12.72 4.30 9.44
CA SER A 163 12.67 5.05 8.18
C SER A 163 14.02 5.71 7.86
N ALA A 164 14.73 6.24 8.87
CA ALA A 164 16.06 6.80 8.72
C ALA A 164 17.11 5.74 8.30
N LEU A 165 17.01 4.53 8.84
CA LEU A 165 17.83 3.38 8.41
C LEU A 165 17.57 3.02 6.94
N PHE A 166 16.31 3.11 6.50
CA PHE A 166 15.93 2.80 5.12
C PHE A 166 16.32 3.91 4.14
N GLN A 167 16.33 5.16 4.59
CA GLN A 167 16.67 6.36 3.80
C GLN A 167 18.09 6.87 4.11
N PHE A 168 19.03 5.95 4.31
CA PHE A 168 20.41 6.26 4.74
C PHE A 168 21.15 7.27 3.84
N TRP A 169 20.69 7.49 2.61
CA TRP A 169 21.26 8.48 1.68
C TRP A 169 20.82 9.92 1.94
N HIS A 170 19.75 10.15 2.70
CA HIS A 170 19.35 11.49 3.14
C HIS A 170 20.02 11.91 4.46
N SER A 171 20.58 10.97 5.22
CA SER A 171 21.14 11.18 6.56
C SER A 171 22.66 11.38 6.59
N ASN A 172 23.32 11.58 5.44
CA ASN A 172 24.73 11.96 5.38
C ASN A 172 24.89 13.36 4.76
N PRO A 173 25.38 14.38 5.49
CA PRO A 173 26.01 15.56 4.89
C PRO A 173 27.37 15.22 4.26
#